data_AF-A0A3B1DVJ4-F1
#
_entry.id   AF-A0A3B1DVJ4-F1
#
_cell.length_a   1.000
_cell.length_b   1.000
_cell.length_c   1.000
_cell.angle_alpha   90.00
_cell.angle_beta   90.00
_cell.angle_gamma   90.00
#
_symmetry.space_group_name_H-M   'P 1'
#
loop_
_entity.id
_entity.type
_entity.pdbx_description
1 polymer ?
#
loop_
_entity_poly.entity_id
_entity_poly.type
_entity_poly.pdbx_seq_one_letter_code
_entity_poly.pdbx_strand_id
1 'polypeptide(L)' 'MHNVEYKAELRDMAMAKATCRAVGASHIITLEQTDTYFRVPSGRLKRRECPG' A
#
# COMPACT_ATOMS: atom_id res chain seq x y z
N MET A 1 -14.14 10.95 8.84
CA MET A 1 -12.74 10.51 8.73
C MET A 1 -12.35 10.64 7.25
N HIS A 2 -11.30 11.38 6.92
CA HIS A 2 -10.91 11.68 5.53
C HIS A 2 -9.48 11.13 5.33
N ASN A 3 -9.35 10.08 4.52
CA ASN A 3 -8.04 9.53 4.19
C ASN A 3 -7.50 10.23 2.94
N VAL A 4 -6.27 10.73 3.00
CA VAL A 4 -5.58 11.35 1.86
C VAL A 4 -4.34 10.51 1.56
N GLU A 5 -4.30 9.92 0.38
CA GLU A 5 -3.24 9.01 -0.05
C GLU A 5 -2.75 9.39 -1.45
N TYR A 6 -1.43 9.32 -1.67
CA TYR A 6 -0.81 9.51 -2.98
C TYR A 6 -0.07 8.23 -3.39
N LYS A 7 -0.38 7.71 -4.58
CA LYS A 7 0.28 6.53 -5.15
C LYS A 7 1.10 6.94 -6.35
N ALA A 8 2.34 6.48 -6.39
CA ALA A 8 3.23 6.66 -7.51
C ALA A 8 3.82 5.31 -7.94
N GLU A 9 4.22 5.22 -9.20
CA GLU A 9 5.00 4.11 -9.70
C GLU A 9 6.39 4.11 -9.03
N LEU A 10 6.81 2.96 -8.51
CA LEU A 10 8.16 2.79 -7.95
C LEU A 10 9.02 1.99 -8.93
N ARG A 11 10.01 2.64 -9.52
CA ARG A 11 10.90 2.04 -10.53
C ARG A 11 12.19 1.45 -9.98
N ASP A 12 12.67 1.98 -8.86
CA ASP A 12 13.91 1.53 -8.20
C ASP A 12 13.67 1.28 -6.71
N MET A 13 13.57 0.00 -6.36
CA MET A 13 13.35 -0.43 -4.98
C MET A 13 14.56 -0.16 -4.07
N ALA A 14 15.78 -0.21 -4.60
CA ALA A 14 16.99 0.00 -3.80
C ALA A 14 17.12 1.47 -3.40
N MET A 15 16.87 2.38 -4.36
CA MET A 15 16.82 3.82 -4.10
C MET A 15 15.76 4.16 -3.05
N ALA A 16 14.52 3.68 -3.20
CA ALA A 16 13.46 3.99 -2.25
C ALA A 16 13.76 3.50 -0.83
N LYS A 17 14.31 2.29 -0.68
CA LYS A 17 14.75 1.78 0.63
C LYS A 17 15.87 2.65 1.23
N ALA A 18 16.80 3.16 0.42
CA ALA A 18 17.85 4.07 0.88
C ALA A 18 17.27 5.41 1.35
N THR A 19 16.32 5.99 0.60
CA THR A 19 15.61 7.20 1.00
C THR A 19 14.86 7.01 2.32
N CYS A 20 14.14 5.90 2.50
CA CYS A 20 13.46 5.58 3.76
C CYS A 20 14.44 5.57 4.95
N ARG A 21 15.61 4.95 4.81
CA ARG A 21 16.65 4.97 5.86
C ARG A 21 17.18 6.38 6.13
N ALA A 22 17.42 7.17 5.08
CA ALA A 22 17.94 8.53 5.20
C ALA A 22 17.00 9.47 5.95
N VAL A 23 15.67 9.27 5.82
CA VAL A 23 14.67 10.04 6.56
C VAL A 23 14.33 9.47 7.95
N GLY A 24 15.05 8.43 8.40
CA GLY A 24 14.84 7.80 9.70
C GLY A 24 13.57 6.94 9.78
N ALA A 25 13.02 6.47 8.65
CA ALA A 25 11.87 5.60 8.66
C ALA A 25 12.24 4.21 9.23
N SER A 26 11.34 3.66 10.05
CA SER A 26 11.46 2.29 10.57
C SER A 26 10.72 1.31 9.67
N HIS A 27 11.28 0.12 9.47
CA HIS A 27 10.53 -0.99 8.91
C HIS A 27 9.52 -1.47 9.97
N ILE A 28 8.23 -1.48 9.61
CA ILE A 28 7.16 -1.89 10.51
C ILE A 28 6.78 -3.34 10.26
N ILE A 29 6.43 -3.68 9.01
CA ILE A 29 6.00 -5.02 8.63
C ILE A 29 6.08 -5.18 7.11
N THR A 30 6.14 -6.44 6.66
CA THR A 30 5.84 -6.83 5.29
C THR A 30 4.54 -7.63 5.32
N LEU A 31 3.51 -7.17 4.61
CA LEU A 31 2.19 -7.79 4.60
C LEU A 31 1.93 -8.51 3.29
N GLU A 32 1.41 -9.74 3.36
CA GLU A 32 0.73 -10.38 2.24
C GLU A 32 -0.73 -9.92 2.26
N GLN A 33 -1.17 -9.24 1.20
CA GLN A 33 -2.53 -8.71 1.11
C GLN A 33 -3.21 -9.17 -0.17
N THR A 34 -4.40 -9.73 -0.02
CA THR A 34 -5.27 -10.09 -1.14
C THR A 34 -6.48 -9.17 -1.14
N ASP A 35 -6.61 -8.36 -2.20
CA ASP A 35 -7.76 -7.47 -2.39
C ASP A 35 -8.74 -8.10 -3.40
N THR A 36 -9.92 -8.51 -2.93
CA THR A 36 -11.03 -8.96 -3.77
C THR A 36 -11.94 -7.77 -4.10
N TYR A 37 -12.12 -7.49 -5.39
CA TYR A 37 -12.95 -6.39 -5.87
C TYR A 37 -14.32 -6.87 -6.36
N PHE A 38 -15.38 -6.20 -5.93
CA PHE A 38 -16.74 -6.45 -6.37
C PHE A 38 -17.23 -5.25 -7.16
N ARG A 39 -17.65 -5.46 -8.42
CA ARG A 39 -18.28 -4.41 -9.22
C ARG A 39 -19.69 -4.17 -8.71
N VAL A 40 -20.04 -2.92 -8.46
CA VAL A 40 -21.38 -2.48 -8.08
C VAL A 40 -21.80 -1.30 -8.95
N PRO A 41 -23.10 -0.96 -9.07
CA PRO A 41 -23.54 0.11 -9.97
C PRO A 41 -22.85 1.46 -9.75
N SER A 42 -22.53 1.80 -8.50
CA SER A 42 -21.89 3.06 -8.10
C SER A 42 -20.36 2.97 -7.96
N GLY A 43 -19.72 1.92 -8.47
CA GLY A 43 -18.26 1.78 -8.48
C GLY A 43 -17.77 0.38 -8.10
N ARG A 44 -16.95 0.29 -7.06
CA ARG A 44 -16.40 -0.98 -6.58
C ARG A 44 -16.35 -1.04 -5.06
N LEU A 45 -16.68 -2.20 -4.52
CA LEU A 45 -16.35 -2.56 -3.14
C LEU A 45 -15.05 -3.37 -3.14
N LYS A 46 -14.32 -3.33 -2.02
CA LYS A 46 -13.07 -4.06 -1.84
C LYS A 46 -13.08 -4.78 -0.49
N ARG A 47 -12.93 -6.11 -0.51
CA ARG A 47 -12.60 -6.90 0.68
C ARG A 47 -11.10 -7.14 0.68
N ARG A 48 -10.42 -6.78 1.77
CA ARG A 48 -8.99 -7.02 1.95
C ARG A 48 -8.78 -8.14 2.96
N GLU A 49 -7.99 -9.12 2.59
CA GLU A 49 -7.53 -10.20 3.47
C GLU A 49 -6.02 -10.03 3.67
N CYS A 50 -5.55 -10.13 4.90
CA CYS A 50 -4.14 -10.00 5.27
C CYS A 50 -3.79 -11.08 6.30
N PRO A 51 -3.45 -12.31 5.86
CA PRO A 51 -3.05 -13.37 6.77
C PRO A 51 -1.72 -13.00 7.44
N GLY A 52 -1.72 -12.92 8.78
CA GLY A 52 -0.58 -12.47 9.59
C GLY A 52 -1.04 -11.47 10.65
#